data_AF-A0A9W9F0F9-F1
#
_entry.id   AF-A0A9W9F0F9-F1
#
_cell.length_a   1.000
_cell.length_b   1.000
_cell.length_c   1.000
_cell.angle_alpha   90.00
_cell.angle_beta   90.00
_cell.angle_gamma   90.00
#
_symmetry.space_group_name_H-M   'P 1'
#
loop_
_entity.id
_entity.type
_entity.pdbx_description
1 polymer ?
#
loop_
_entity_poly.entity_id
_entity_poly.type
_entity_poly.pdbx_seq_one_letter_code
_entity_poly.pdbx_strand_id
1 'polypeptide(L)'
;MLTSSQPKASLLAETSRLSLAAVSSSCIEQRRLSHATAVSPPLRRRIPPGSWDSHMHVVEPSRFPVSPTAVYKPSPHTLTEALAFESALGLDNVVFVQPSVYGPDNSCLIDALKKVGPSRGRGVVVIDPANIQPETLEEWHSLGVRGLRVNLQSVGKVMNKLELETTLLQHAEIARPRNWIIEVYLPLRMVPMLESIVPCLGVRVCIDHFGSPDLSTLAWNHDSTPFNPFALPGFASLISLLRTGSTYVKVSAPYRLSKDHQMRDLRAMVREFLSVAPKRVIYATDWPHTRFSGVDISPFTEYCLELCAHDPELAERLFRRNTEEMLGVAAAR
;
A
#
# COMPACT_ATOMS: atom_id res chain seq x y z
N MET A 1 -49.91 71.11 24.23
CA MET A 1 -50.23 71.37 25.65
C MET A 1 -49.88 70.10 26.41
N LEU A 2 -48.73 70.08 27.11
CA LEU A 2 -48.62 70.33 28.56
C LEU A 2 -49.33 69.19 29.33
N THR A 3 -48.70 68.32 30.13
CA THR A 3 -47.56 68.41 31.08
C THR A 3 -47.16 66.96 31.48
N SER A 4 -45.88 66.56 31.53
CA SER A 4 -44.98 66.49 32.72
C SER A 4 -45.66 66.02 34.02
N SER A 5 -45.17 65.05 34.80
CA SER A 5 -43.87 65.04 35.48
C SER A 5 -43.70 63.74 36.31
N GLN A 6 -42.48 63.17 36.33
CA GLN A 6 -41.96 62.30 37.42
C GLN A 6 -41.47 63.21 38.60
N PRO A 7 -40.66 62.81 39.63
CA PRO A 7 -40.17 61.49 40.11
C PRO A 7 -40.15 61.35 41.66
N LYS A 8 -39.72 60.18 42.19
CA LYS A 8 -38.47 60.00 42.99
C LYS A 8 -38.50 58.77 43.91
N ALA A 9 -37.43 58.00 43.76
CA ALA A 9 -36.91 57.02 44.71
C ALA A 9 -36.07 57.69 45.81
N SER A 10 -35.92 57.00 46.94
CA SER A 10 -34.97 57.17 48.05
C SER A 10 -35.44 56.23 49.17
N LEU A 11 -34.67 55.45 49.94
CA LEU A 11 -33.25 55.05 50.08
C LEU A 11 -33.25 54.03 51.25
N LEU A 12 -32.07 53.47 51.58
CA LEU A 12 -31.72 52.59 52.73
C LEU A 12 -31.85 51.09 52.41
N ALA A 13 -30.81 50.41 51.89
CA ALA A 13 -29.48 50.13 52.44
C ALA A 13 -29.51 49.20 53.67
N GLU A 14 -29.19 47.92 53.45
CA GLU A 14 -28.32 47.19 54.37
C GLU A 14 -27.66 45.99 53.68
N THR A 15 -26.36 45.92 53.91
CA THR A 15 -25.36 45.04 53.30
C THR A 15 -25.17 43.78 54.12
N SER A 16 -25.11 42.61 53.48
CA SER A 16 -24.49 41.41 54.07
C SER A 16 -23.39 40.91 53.14
N ARG A 17 -22.15 41.04 53.62
CA ARG A 17 -20.92 40.55 52.99
C ARG A 17 -20.84 39.04 53.15
N LEU A 18 -20.71 38.32 52.04
CA LEU A 18 -20.19 36.95 52.02
C LEU A 18 -18.78 36.98 51.42
N SER A 19 -17.83 36.57 52.25
CA SER A 19 -16.41 36.41 51.95
C SER A 19 -16.22 35.32 50.88
N LEU A 20 -15.57 35.66 49.76
CA LEU A 20 -14.94 34.66 48.89
C LEU A 20 -13.69 34.15 49.60
N ALA A 21 -13.78 32.96 50.18
CA ALA A 21 -12.61 32.19 50.55
C ALA A 21 -11.93 31.68 49.26
N ALA A 22 -10.67 32.06 49.07
CA ALA A 22 -9.83 31.59 47.99
C ALA A 22 -9.64 30.06 48.10
N VAL A 23 -10.22 29.32 47.15
CA VAL A 23 -9.91 27.91 46.96
C VAL A 23 -8.52 27.85 46.31
N SER A 24 -7.54 27.42 47.10
CA SER A 24 -6.16 27.16 46.69
C SER A 24 -6.10 26.36 45.39
N SER A 25 -5.46 26.94 44.37
CA SER A 25 -5.25 26.39 43.03
C SER A 25 -4.32 25.16 42.98
N SER A 26 -3.97 24.56 44.12
CA SER A 26 -2.91 23.52 44.18
C SER A 26 -3.37 22.10 43.84
N CYS A 27 -4.67 21.81 43.74
CA CYS A 27 -5.15 20.46 43.36
C CYS A 27 -5.45 20.28 41.86
N ILE A 28 -5.47 21.35 41.07
CA ILE A 28 -5.70 21.26 39.60
C ILE A 28 -4.36 21.20 38.83
N GLU A 29 -3.29 21.77 39.38
CA GLU A 29 -1.96 21.75 38.75
C GLU A 29 -1.22 20.41 38.89
N GLN A 30 -1.54 19.58 39.88
CA GLN A 30 -0.93 18.25 40.02
C GLN A 30 -1.51 17.19 39.08
N ARG A 31 -2.59 17.47 38.35
CA ARG A 31 -3.13 16.56 37.32
C ARG A 31 -2.55 16.78 35.92
N ARG A 32 -1.63 17.71 35.74
CA ARG A 32 -0.98 18.03 34.45
C ARG A 32 0.42 17.45 34.26
N LEU A 33 0.89 16.59 35.16
CA LEU A 33 2.23 15.99 35.10
C LEU A 33 2.17 14.46 35.24
N SER A 34 1.49 13.79 34.31
CA SER A 34 1.79 12.38 33.94
C SER A 34 0.97 11.93 32.73
N HIS A 35 1.05 12.64 31.60
CA HIS A 35 0.90 11.97 30.31
C HIS A 35 2.31 11.61 29.86
N ALA A 36 2.87 10.57 30.49
CA ALA A 36 3.87 9.78 29.79
C ALA A 36 3.17 9.31 28.51
N THR A 37 3.65 9.77 27.35
CA THR A 37 3.21 9.24 26.06
C THR A 37 3.33 7.72 26.16
N ALA A 38 2.20 7.04 26.20
CA ALA A 38 2.19 5.59 26.17
C ALA A 38 2.89 5.19 24.86
N VAL A 39 4.11 4.66 24.96
CA VAL A 39 4.88 4.22 23.81
C VAL A 39 4.05 3.11 23.16
N SER A 40 3.54 3.36 21.95
CA SER A 40 2.82 2.35 21.18
C SER A 40 3.66 1.07 21.10
N PRO A 41 3.06 -0.13 21.26
CA PRO A 41 3.79 -1.37 21.12
C PRO A 41 4.54 -1.42 19.77
N PRO A 42 5.70 -2.10 19.68
CA PRO A 42 6.41 -2.26 18.40
C PRO A 42 5.51 -2.80 17.28
N LEU A 43 5.74 -2.40 16.03
CA LEU A 43 4.95 -2.82 14.86
C LEU A 43 4.69 -4.34 14.83
N ARG A 44 5.73 -5.14 15.10
CA ARG A 44 5.64 -6.61 15.13
C ARG A 44 4.62 -7.21 16.10
N ARG A 45 4.15 -6.43 17.08
CA ARG A 45 3.12 -6.86 18.05
C ARG A 45 1.71 -6.39 17.65
N ARG A 46 1.60 -5.52 16.65
CA ARG A 46 0.34 -4.90 16.21
C ARG A 46 -0.06 -5.31 14.80
N ILE A 47 0.89 -5.70 13.95
CA ILE A 47 0.59 -6.34 12.67
C ILE A 47 -0.11 -7.69 12.95
N PRO A 48 -1.23 -8.01 12.28
CA PRO A 48 -1.91 -9.28 12.47
C PRO A 48 -1.00 -10.50 12.18
N PRO A 49 -1.09 -11.59 12.94
CA PRO A 49 -0.36 -12.82 12.63
C PRO A 49 -0.72 -13.37 11.25
N GLY A 50 0.25 -13.97 10.56
CA GLY A 50 0.11 -14.47 9.19
C GLY A 50 0.10 -13.38 8.13
N SER A 51 0.42 -12.13 8.47
CA SER A 51 0.45 -11.04 7.50
C SER A 51 1.50 -11.24 6.40
N TRP A 52 1.18 -10.71 5.23
CA TRP A 52 1.98 -10.80 4.02
C TRP A 52 2.67 -9.47 3.72
N ASP A 53 3.97 -9.52 3.44
CA ASP A 53 4.58 -8.52 2.59
C ASP A 53 4.28 -8.84 1.13
N SER A 54 3.36 -8.09 0.50
CA SER A 54 2.84 -8.44 -0.82
C SER A 54 3.72 -7.96 -1.99
N HIS A 55 4.89 -7.38 -1.72
CA HIS A 55 5.84 -6.94 -2.74
C HIS A 55 7.25 -6.80 -2.16
N MET A 56 8.11 -7.78 -2.41
CA MET A 56 9.54 -7.71 -2.12
C MET A 56 10.38 -8.19 -3.30
N HIS A 57 11.63 -7.75 -3.36
CA HIS A 57 12.62 -8.24 -4.31
C HIS A 57 13.81 -8.84 -3.58
N VAL A 58 14.34 -9.95 -4.10
CA VAL A 58 15.69 -10.42 -3.76
C VAL A 58 16.61 -10.12 -4.94
N VAL A 59 17.84 -9.72 -4.64
CA VAL A 59 18.78 -9.22 -5.64
C VAL A 59 20.19 -9.72 -5.28
N GLU A 60 20.69 -10.73 -5.97
CA GLU A 60 22.03 -11.31 -5.75
C GLU A 60 22.85 -11.30 -7.05
N PRO A 61 23.36 -10.13 -7.51
CA PRO A 61 23.99 -9.97 -8.83
C PRO A 61 25.34 -10.68 -8.97
N SER A 62 25.93 -11.16 -7.87
CA SER A 62 27.12 -12.02 -7.88
C SER A 62 26.80 -13.48 -8.23
N ARG A 63 25.54 -13.91 -8.05
CA ARG A 63 25.08 -15.29 -8.29
C ARG A 63 24.21 -15.42 -9.52
N PHE A 64 23.45 -14.38 -9.85
CA PHE A 64 22.50 -14.37 -10.97
C PHE A 64 22.82 -13.22 -11.93
N PRO A 65 22.82 -13.47 -13.25
CA PRO A 65 23.22 -12.48 -14.24
C PRO A 65 22.23 -11.31 -14.29
N VAL A 66 22.75 -10.09 -14.20
CA VAL A 66 21.95 -8.88 -14.43
C VAL A 66 21.60 -8.80 -15.92
N SER A 67 20.36 -8.45 -16.23
CA SER A 67 19.91 -8.27 -17.61
C SER A 67 20.76 -7.22 -18.34
N PRO A 68 21.14 -7.45 -19.61
CA PRO A 68 21.80 -6.45 -20.44
C PRO A 68 20.99 -5.15 -20.61
N THR A 69 19.67 -5.21 -20.42
CA THR A 69 18.74 -4.07 -20.53
C THR A 69 18.40 -3.44 -19.18
N ALA A 70 19.08 -3.82 -18.10
CA ALA A 70 18.85 -3.25 -16.77
C ALA A 70 19.12 -1.74 -16.77
N VAL A 71 18.14 -0.96 -16.30
CA VAL A 71 18.21 0.52 -16.29
C VAL A 71 19.03 1.09 -15.13
N TYR A 72 19.53 0.24 -14.24
CA TYR A 72 20.46 0.60 -13.16
C TYR A 72 21.29 -0.62 -12.74
N LYS A 73 22.44 -0.36 -12.11
CA LYS A 73 23.27 -1.41 -11.49
C LYS A 73 22.72 -1.72 -10.09
N PRO A 74 22.25 -2.95 -9.81
CA PRO A 74 21.76 -3.29 -8.49
C PRO A 74 22.88 -3.45 -7.46
N SER A 75 22.56 -3.13 -6.21
CA SER A 75 23.31 -3.59 -5.03
C SER A 75 22.74 -4.93 -4.53
N PRO A 76 23.55 -5.77 -3.87
CA PRO A 76 23.07 -7.03 -3.33
C PRO A 76 22.09 -6.82 -2.17
N HIS A 77 21.01 -7.58 -2.18
CA HIS A 77 19.95 -7.67 -1.18
C HIS A 77 19.49 -9.13 -1.11
N THR A 78 20.06 -9.86 -0.18
CA THR A 78 19.95 -11.32 -0.07
C THR A 78 18.61 -11.76 0.51
N LEU A 79 18.26 -13.02 0.30
CA LEU A 79 17.10 -13.63 0.97
C LEU A 79 17.19 -13.53 2.50
N THR A 80 18.37 -13.74 3.08
CA THR A 80 18.56 -13.67 4.54
C THR A 80 18.22 -12.28 5.08
N GLU A 81 18.64 -11.23 4.38
CA GLU A 81 18.30 -9.85 4.73
C GLU A 81 16.81 -9.56 4.56
N ALA A 82 16.19 -10.07 3.50
CA ALA A 82 14.75 -9.95 3.27
C ALA A 82 13.95 -10.56 4.44
N LEU A 83 14.29 -11.79 4.84
CA LEU A 83 13.61 -12.49 5.94
C LEU A 83 13.87 -11.84 7.31
N ALA A 84 15.07 -11.30 7.53
CA ALA A 84 15.38 -10.55 8.74
C ALA A 84 14.56 -9.24 8.82
N PHE A 85 14.41 -8.53 7.70
CA PHE A 85 13.60 -7.33 7.60
C PHE A 85 12.10 -7.63 7.83
N GLU A 86 11.57 -8.65 7.16
CA GLU A 86 10.19 -9.13 7.33
C GLU A 86 9.87 -9.45 8.80
N SER A 87 10.74 -10.24 9.44
CA SER A 87 10.61 -10.64 10.84
C SER A 87 10.69 -9.46 11.80
N ALA A 88 11.53 -8.46 11.52
CA ALA A 88 11.64 -7.26 12.35
C ALA A 88 10.35 -6.43 12.35
N LEU A 89 9.64 -6.38 11.22
CA LEU A 89 8.33 -5.73 11.09
C LEU A 89 7.19 -6.57 11.68
N GLY A 90 7.34 -7.90 11.75
CA GLY A 90 6.31 -8.86 12.16
C GLY A 90 5.39 -9.26 11.02
N LEU A 91 5.93 -9.31 9.80
CA LEU A 91 5.30 -9.98 8.67
C LEU A 91 5.79 -11.44 8.70
N ASP A 92 4.91 -12.38 8.35
CA ASP A 92 5.20 -13.82 8.44
C ASP A 92 5.33 -14.48 7.07
N ASN A 93 4.79 -13.84 6.04
CA ASN A 93 4.73 -14.34 4.68
C ASN A 93 5.22 -13.29 3.68
N VAL A 94 5.72 -13.74 2.54
CA VAL A 94 6.36 -12.87 1.54
C VAL A 94 5.92 -13.23 0.13
N VAL A 95 5.65 -12.19 -0.66
CA VAL A 95 5.50 -12.26 -2.12
C VAL A 95 6.75 -11.70 -2.77
N PHE A 96 7.59 -12.59 -3.30
CA PHE A 96 8.73 -12.21 -4.14
C PHE A 96 8.21 -11.82 -5.52
N VAL A 97 8.53 -10.60 -5.94
CA VAL A 97 8.19 -10.06 -7.24
C VAL A 97 9.47 -9.93 -8.05
N GLN A 98 9.44 -10.36 -9.30
CA GLN A 98 10.61 -10.27 -10.17
C GLN A 98 11.04 -8.80 -10.38
N PRO A 99 12.27 -8.41 -10.01
CA PRO A 99 12.76 -7.06 -10.20
C PRO A 99 13.24 -6.87 -11.65
N SER A 100 13.05 -5.66 -12.19
CA SER A 100 13.36 -5.37 -13.60
C SER A 100 14.84 -5.52 -13.98
N VAL A 101 15.76 -5.54 -13.00
CA VAL A 101 17.20 -5.73 -13.24
C VAL A 101 17.55 -7.10 -13.80
N TYR A 102 16.70 -8.11 -13.58
CA TYR A 102 16.91 -9.46 -14.10
C TYR A 102 16.10 -9.76 -15.37
N GLY A 103 15.24 -8.82 -15.81
CA GLY A 103 14.36 -9.07 -16.96
C GLY A 103 13.50 -10.33 -16.73
N PRO A 104 13.37 -11.22 -17.74
CA PRO A 104 12.62 -12.47 -17.61
C PRO A 104 13.42 -13.63 -16.97
N ASP A 105 14.67 -13.42 -16.53
CA ASP A 105 15.41 -14.44 -15.79
C ASP A 105 14.95 -14.46 -14.32
N ASN A 106 13.99 -15.34 -14.01
CA ASN A 106 13.42 -15.47 -12.68
C ASN A 106 14.28 -16.30 -11.71
N SER A 107 15.49 -16.72 -12.09
CA SER A 107 16.27 -17.71 -11.31
C SER A 107 16.53 -17.29 -9.86
N CYS A 108 16.77 -16.00 -9.60
CA CYS A 108 16.97 -15.49 -8.25
C CYS A 108 15.69 -15.61 -7.38
N LEU A 109 14.54 -15.24 -7.94
CA LEU A 109 13.24 -15.38 -7.30
C LEU A 109 12.89 -16.85 -7.05
N ILE A 110 13.12 -17.71 -8.04
CA ILE A 110 12.84 -19.15 -7.93
C ILE A 110 13.73 -19.83 -6.88
N ASP A 111 15.02 -19.46 -6.79
CA ASP A 111 15.92 -19.92 -5.72
C ASP A 111 15.41 -19.49 -4.33
N ALA A 112 14.90 -18.26 -4.20
CA ALA A 112 14.30 -17.80 -2.95
C ALA A 112 13.05 -18.60 -2.57
N LEU A 113 12.16 -18.88 -3.53
CA LEU A 113 10.98 -19.72 -3.29
C LEU A 113 11.33 -21.16 -2.88
N LYS A 114 12.36 -21.76 -3.49
CA LYS A 114 12.84 -23.10 -3.11
C LYS A 114 13.29 -23.15 -1.65
N LYS A 115 13.85 -22.06 -1.11
CA LYS A 115 14.32 -21.97 0.28
C LYS A 115 13.21 -21.64 1.27
N VAL A 116 12.28 -20.77 0.91
CA VAL A 116 11.19 -20.32 1.80
C VAL A 116 10.03 -21.34 1.83
N GLY A 117 9.75 -21.95 0.68
CA GLY A 117 8.65 -22.91 0.50
C GLY A 117 7.27 -22.26 0.35
N PRO A 118 6.30 -22.98 -0.25
CA PRO A 118 4.98 -22.46 -0.58
C PRO A 118 4.04 -22.34 0.63
N SER A 119 4.48 -22.64 1.85
CA SER A 119 3.71 -22.32 3.07
C SER A 119 3.80 -20.83 3.41
N ARG A 120 4.94 -20.18 3.12
CA ARG A 120 5.22 -18.77 3.47
C ARG A 120 5.57 -17.88 2.28
N GLY A 121 6.04 -18.47 1.18
CA GLY A 121 6.49 -17.75 -0.01
C GLY A 121 5.50 -17.82 -1.17
N ARG A 122 5.29 -16.69 -1.83
CA ARG A 122 4.63 -16.60 -3.14
C ARG A 122 5.50 -15.86 -4.14
N GLY A 123 5.31 -16.15 -5.42
CA GLY A 123 6.07 -15.53 -6.50
C GLY A 123 5.20 -14.84 -7.54
N VAL A 124 5.68 -13.72 -8.05
CA VAL A 124 5.18 -13.07 -9.27
C VAL A 124 6.35 -12.92 -10.24
N VAL A 125 6.30 -13.67 -11.34
CA VAL A 125 7.39 -13.80 -12.32
C VAL A 125 7.20 -12.91 -13.54
N VAL A 126 8.27 -12.61 -14.27
CA VAL A 126 8.20 -12.00 -15.61
C VAL A 126 8.48 -13.08 -16.64
N ILE A 127 7.69 -13.14 -17.70
CA ILE A 127 7.86 -14.13 -18.77
C ILE A 127 7.86 -13.45 -20.13
N ASP A 128 8.38 -14.17 -21.13
CA ASP A 128 8.00 -13.97 -22.52
C ASP A 128 6.88 -14.97 -22.86
N PRO A 129 5.63 -14.51 -23.11
CA PRO A 129 4.52 -15.39 -23.45
C PRO A 129 4.78 -16.30 -24.66
N ALA A 130 5.67 -15.90 -25.58
CA ALA A 130 5.97 -16.67 -26.78
C ALA A 130 7.02 -17.78 -26.54
N ASN A 131 7.75 -17.74 -25.42
CA ASN A 131 8.92 -18.59 -25.20
C ASN A 131 8.94 -19.29 -23.83
N ILE A 132 7.78 -19.42 -23.18
CA ILE A 132 7.67 -20.13 -21.90
C ILE A 132 7.10 -21.54 -22.10
N GLN A 133 7.74 -22.54 -21.51
CA GLN A 133 7.29 -23.93 -21.60
C GLN A 133 6.21 -24.23 -20.54
N PRO A 134 5.15 -24.99 -20.87
CA PRO A 134 4.12 -25.37 -19.91
C PRO A 134 4.65 -26.06 -18.66
N GLU A 135 5.67 -26.91 -18.80
CA GLU A 135 6.27 -27.67 -17.69
C GLU A 135 6.96 -26.76 -16.69
N THR A 136 7.64 -25.71 -17.18
CA THR A 136 8.25 -24.68 -16.34
C THR A 136 7.20 -23.96 -15.49
N LEU A 137 6.02 -23.68 -16.07
CA LEU A 137 4.93 -23.02 -15.36
C LEU A 137 4.34 -23.91 -14.25
N GLU A 138 4.25 -25.22 -14.47
CA GLU A 138 3.83 -26.18 -13.44
C GLU A 138 4.86 -26.30 -12.31
N GLU A 139 6.16 -26.38 -12.64
CA GLU A 139 7.23 -26.35 -11.62
C GLU A 139 7.10 -25.07 -10.78
N TRP A 140 7.03 -23.91 -11.42
CA TRP A 140 6.90 -22.63 -10.73
C TRP A 140 5.62 -22.55 -9.90
N HIS A 141 4.50 -23.09 -10.38
CA HIS A 141 3.27 -23.17 -9.59
C HIS A 141 3.49 -23.98 -8.31
N SER A 142 4.13 -25.14 -8.40
CA SER A 142 4.43 -26.00 -7.23
C SER A 142 5.33 -25.30 -6.21
N LEU A 143 6.25 -24.45 -6.68
CA LEU A 143 7.15 -23.65 -5.83
C LEU A 143 6.47 -22.43 -5.19
N GLY A 144 5.26 -22.08 -5.60
CA GLY A 144 4.48 -20.98 -5.03
C GLY A 144 4.30 -19.77 -5.94
N VAL A 145 4.69 -19.81 -7.21
CA VAL A 145 4.37 -18.75 -8.16
C VAL A 145 2.86 -18.68 -8.36
N ARG A 146 2.30 -17.48 -8.27
CA ARG A 146 0.85 -17.20 -8.38
C ARG A 146 0.52 -16.01 -9.26
N GLY A 147 1.51 -15.43 -9.96
CA GLY A 147 1.26 -14.28 -10.80
C GLY A 147 2.32 -14.05 -11.87
N LEU A 148 1.92 -13.29 -12.88
CA LEU A 148 2.78 -12.74 -13.91
C LEU A 148 2.86 -11.22 -13.76
N ARG A 149 4.02 -10.61 -14.02
CA ARG A 149 4.21 -9.16 -13.93
C ARG A 149 4.37 -8.51 -15.29
N VAL A 150 3.58 -7.47 -15.54
CA VAL A 150 3.76 -6.51 -16.65
C VAL A 150 4.21 -5.18 -16.07
N ASN A 151 5.50 -4.86 -16.21
CA ASN A 151 6.10 -3.64 -15.69
C ASN A 151 6.41 -2.66 -16.82
N LEU A 152 5.63 -1.57 -16.89
CA LEU A 152 5.83 -0.48 -17.85
C LEU A 152 6.55 0.71 -17.18
N GLN A 153 6.23 0.98 -15.92
CA GLN A 153 6.69 2.18 -15.22
C GLN A 153 8.20 2.16 -14.89
N SER A 154 8.76 1.06 -14.38
CA SER A 154 10.19 1.02 -14.03
C SER A 154 11.12 1.11 -15.23
N VAL A 155 10.63 0.73 -16.42
CA VAL A 155 11.39 0.68 -17.67
C VAL A 155 11.05 1.85 -18.61
N GLY A 156 10.18 2.77 -18.18
CA GLY A 156 9.79 3.95 -18.95
C GLY A 156 9.02 3.63 -20.24
N LYS A 157 8.37 2.45 -20.30
CA LYS A 157 7.60 2.03 -21.48
C LYS A 157 6.21 2.64 -21.42
N VAL A 158 5.77 3.23 -22.52
CA VAL A 158 4.38 3.68 -22.71
C VAL A 158 3.77 2.80 -23.80
N MET A 159 2.57 2.30 -23.53
CA MET A 159 1.79 1.53 -24.50
C MET A 159 0.51 2.29 -24.81
N ASN A 160 0.07 2.25 -26.06
CA ASN A 160 -1.30 2.60 -26.38
C ASN A 160 -2.26 1.48 -25.91
N LYS A 161 -3.57 1.72 -26.00
CA LYS A 161 -4.59 0.79 -25.52
C LYS A 161 -4.49 -0.59 -26.18
N LEU A 162 -4.32 -0.65 -27.50
CA LEU A 162 -4.26 -1.91 -28.24
C LEU A 162 -3.03 -2.74 -27.87
N GLU A 163 -1.88 -2.08 -27.71
CA GLU A 163 -0.63 -2.73 -27.26
C GLU A 163 -0.77 -3.31 -25.85
N LEU A 164 -1.36 -2.53 -24.93
CA LEU A 164 -1.60 -2.95 -23.56
C LEU A 164 -2.60 -4.12 -23.49
N GLU A 165 -3.69 -4.03 -24.24
CA GLU A 165 -4.71 -5.08 -24.36
C GLU A 165 -4.11 -6.37 -24.89
N THR A 166 -3.37 -6.29 -26.01
CA THR A 166 -2.70 -7.45 -26.60
C THR A 166 -1.72 -8.09 -25.62
N THR A 167 -0.91 -7.26 -24.94
CA THR A 167 0.06 -7.74 -23.94
C THR A 167 -0.68 -8.46 -22.80
N LEU A 168 -1.70 -7.86 -22.21
CA LEU A 168 -2.40 -8.43 -21.07
C LEU A 168 -3.19 -9.69 -21.44
N LEU A 169 -3.78 -9.75 -22.64
CA LEU A 169 -4.45 -10.97 -23.13
C LEU A 169 -3.47 -12.13 -23.28
N GLN A 170 -2.29 -11.91 -23.87
CA GLN A 170 -1.25 -12.94 -23.96
C GLN A 170 -0.82 -13.47 -22.59
N HIS A 171 -0.67 -12.59 -21.60
CA HIS A 171 -0.37 -13.02 -20.23
C HIS A 171 -1.54 -13.75 -19.58
N ALA A 172 -2.78 -13.33 -19.87
CA ALA A 172 -3.98 -13.95 -19.33
C ALA A 172 -4.18 -15.38 -19.84
N GLU A 173 -3.90 -15.65 -21.12
CA GLU A 173 -3.90 -17.01 -21.68
C GLU A 173 -3.07 -17.99 -20.83
N ILE A 174 -1.91 -17.53 -20.37
CA ILE A 174 -0.95 -18.32 -19.58
C ILE A 174 -1.38 -18.42 -18.11
N ALA A 175 -1.91 -17.33 -17.55
CA ALA A 175 -2.27 -17.23 -16.15
C ALA A 175 -3.56 -18.01 -15.81
N ARG A 176 -4.55 -18.02 -16.72
CA ARG A 176 -5.89 -18.59 -16.50
C ARG A 176 -5.88 -20.05 -16.03
N PRO A 177 -5.18 -21.01 -16.68
CA PRO A 177 -5.21 -22.41 -16.27
C PRO A 177 -4.77 -22.67 -14.82
N ARG A 178 -3.99 -21.74 -14.24
CA ARG A 178 -3.41 -21.86 -12.89
C ARG A 178 -4.07 -20.93 -11.88
N ASN A 179 -5.11 -20.19 -12.30
CA ASN A 179 -5.73 -19.12 -11.52
C ASN A 179 -4.71 -18.08 -11.01
N TRP A 180 -3.68 -17.82 -11.81
CA TRP A 180 -2.67 -16.81 -11.50
C TRP A 180 -3.22 -15.40 -11.74
N ILE A 181 -2.67 -14.43 -11.03
CA ILE A 181 -2.96 -13.02 -11.24
C ILE A 181 -2.07 -12.42 -12.34
N ILE A 182 -2.46 -11.26 -12.84
CA ILE A 182 -1.53 -10.36 -13.54
C ILE A 182 -1.29 -9.13 -12.67
N GLU A 183 -0.05 -8.94 -12.28
CA GLU A 183 0.43 -7.73 -11.60
C GLU A 183 0.88 -6.71 -12.65
N VAL A 184 0.37 -5.49 -12.56
CA VAL A 184 0.60 -4.43 -13.55
C VAL A 184 1.19 -3.20 -12.85
N TYR A 185 2.37 -2.77 -13.32
CA TYR A 185 2.98 -1.51 -12.89
C TYR A 185 2.98 -0.51 -14.04
N LEU A 186 2.06 0.44 -14.00
CA LEU A 186 1.88 1.51 -14.98
C LEU A 186 1.54 2.84 -14.29
N PRO A 187 1.76 3.99 -14.95
CA PRO A 187 1.38 5.29 -14.40
C PRO A 187 -0.14 5.49 -14.36
N LEU A 188 -0.65 6.19 -13.33
CA LEU A 188 -2.08 6.23 -13.01
C LEU A 188 -2.93 6.72 -14.18
N ARG A 189 -2.39 7.66 -14.97
CA ARG A 189 -3.02 8.19 -16.19
C ARG A 189 -3.36 7.12 -17.25
N MET A 190 -2.74 5.95 -17.22
CA MET A 190 -3.01 4.83 -18.13
C MET A 190 -4.09 3.87 -17.59
N VAL A 191 -4.45 3.95 -16.31
CA VAL A 191 -5.49 3.10 -15.69
C VAL A 191 -6.86 3.16 -16.41
N PRO A 192 -7.32 4.29 -17.00
CA PRO A 192 -8.57 4.30 -17.78
C PRO A 192 -8.60 3.27 -18.92
N MET A 193 -7.45 2.90 -19.51
CA MET A 193 -7.41 1.86 -20.54
C MET A 193 -7.83 0.49 -19.98
N LEU A 194 -7.50 0.23 -18.71
CA LEU A 194 -7.78 -1.04 -18.04
C LEU A 194 -9.27 -1.28 -17.80
N GLU A 195 -10.10 -0.23 -17.69
CA GLU A 195 -11.55 -0.38 -17.46
C GLU A 195 -12.23 -1.26 -18.52
N SER A 196 -11.80 -1.14 -19.78
CA SER A 196 -12.30 -1.99 -20.86
C SER A 196 -11.51 -3.28 -21.08
N ILE A 197 -10.25 -3.36 -20.61
CA ILE A 197 -9.38 -4.52 -20.85
C ILE A 197 -9.61 -5.60 -19.79
N VAL A 198 -9.64 -5.22 -18.51
CA VAL A 198 -9.71 -6.16 -17.37
C VAL A 198 -10.90 -7.13 -17.47
N PRO A 199 -12.11 -6.71 -17.87
CA PRO A 199 -13.23 -7.64 -18.03
C PRO A 199 -12.98 -8.77 -19.05
N CYS A 200 -12.12 -8.55 -20.04
CA CYS A 200 -11.80 -9.50 -21.10
C CYS A 200 -10.74 -10.54 -20.69
N LEU A 201 -10.00 -10.32 -19.61
CA LEU A 201 -8.84 -11.15 -19.27
C LEU A 201 -9.21 -12.49 -18.63
N GLY A 202 -10.34 -12.56 -17.92
CA GLY A 202 -10.72 -13.76 -17.16
C GLY A 202 -9.77 -14.12 -16.00
N VAL A 203 -8.92 -13.17 -15.58
CA VAL A 203 -8.03 -13.30 -14.42
C VAL A 203 -8.16 -12.07 -13.53
N ARG A 204 -7.66 -12.19 -12.29
CA ARG A 204 -7.54 -11.06 -11.38
C ARG A 204 -6.33 -10.21 -11.75
N VAL A 205 -6.48 -8.90 -11.58
CA VAL A 205 -5.41 -7.93 -11.82
C VAL A 205 -5.00 -7.26 -10.51
N CYS A 206 -3.70 -7.05 -10.31
CA CYS A 206 -3.17 -6.30 -9.18
C CYS A 206 -2.40 -5.08 -9.70
N ILE A 207 -2.80 -3.88 -9.29
CA ILE A 207 -2.14 -2.63 -9.67
C ILE A 207 -1.09 -2.27 -8.62
N ASP A 208 0.16 -2.13 -9.04
CA ASP A 208 1.29 -1.80 -8.18
C ASP A 208 1.25 -0.34 -7.67
N HIS A 209 1.73 -0.13 -6.44
CA HIS A 209 2.11 1.16 -5.87
C HIS A 209 1.09 2.30 -6.10
N PHE A 210 -0.15 2.15 -5.64
CA PHE A 210 -1.24 3.14 -5.82
C PHE A 210 -1.63 3.43 -7.28
N GLY A 211 -1.13 2.64 -8.23
CA GLY A 211 -1.19 2.94 -9.66
C GLY A 211 -0.18 4.00 -10.10
N SER A 212 0.88 4.26 -9.33
CA SER A 212 1.94 5.22 -9.65
C SER A 212 1.42 6.61 -10.05
N PRO A 213 0.69 7.31 -9.16
CA PRO A 213 0.22 8.67 -9.42
C PRO A 213 1.38 9.63 -9.71
N ASP A 214 1.14 10.61 -10.58
CA ASP A 214 2.03 11.76 -10.72
C ASP A 214 1.55 12.89 -9.82
N LEU A 215 2.06 12.89 -8.59
CA LEU A 215 1.71 13.87 -7.56
C LEU A 215 2.38 15.25 -7.80
N SER A 216 3.32 15.35 -8.73
CA SER A 216 4.01 16.61 -9.04
C SER A 216 3.17 17.59 -9.86
N THR A 217 2.14 17.07 -10.54
CA THR A 217 1.29 17.84 -11.47
C THR A 217 0.21 18.66 -10.78
N LEU A 218 -0.03 18.42 -9.49
CA LEU A 218 -1.01 19.14 -8.71
C LEU A 218 -0.35 20.33 -8.02
N ALA A 219 -0.79 21.53 -8.35
CA ALA A 219 -0.50 22.74 -7.57
C ALA A 219 -1.32 22.71 -6.26
N TRP A 220 -1.04 21.71 -5.43
CA TRP A 220 -1.70 21.55 -4.14
C TRP A 220 -0.90 22.30 -3.06
N ASN A 221 -1.51 23.34 -2.50
CA ASN A 221 -0.95 24.04 -1.34
C ASN A 221 -1.38 23.32 -0.06
N HIS A 222 -0.41 22.83 0.69
CA HIS A 222 -0.57 22.08 1.92
C HIS A 222 -1.36 22.81 3.03
N ASP A 223 -1.54 24.13 2.91
CA ASP A 223 -2.04 25.00 3.98
C ASP A 223 -3.53 25.38 3.89
N SER A 224 -4.23 25.13 2.77
CA SER A 224 -5.58 25.70 2.57
C SER A 224 -6.69 24.74 2.15
N THR A 225 -6.38 23.58 1.56
CA THR A 225 -7.41 22.61 1.12
C THR A 225 -6.94 21.17 1.34
N PRO A 226 -7.81 20.23 1.76
CA PRO A 226 -7.47 18.82 1.77
C PRO A 226 -7.15 18.32 0.36
N PHE A 227 -6.18 17.41 0.24
CA PHE A 227 -5.86 16.77 -1.02
C PHE A 227 -7.05 15.98 -1.55
N ASN A 228 -7.47 16.26 -2.79
CA ASN A 228 -8.52 15.49 -3.48
C ASN A 228 -7.89 14.52 -4.49
N PRO A 229 -7.88 13.20 -4.22
CA PRO A 229 -7.26 12.24 -5.12
C PRO A 229 -8.01 12.09 -6.46
N PHE A 230 -9.30 12.47 -6.53
CA PHE A 230 -10.06 12.46 -7.79
C PHE A 230 -9.59 13.51 -8.81
N ALA A 231 -8.77 14.47 -8.39
CA ALA A 231 -8.12 15.40 -9.32
C ALA A 231 -6.98 14.72 -10.12
N LEU A 232 -6.48 13.57 -9.68
CA LEU A 232 -5.44 12.83 -10.38
C LEU A 232 -6.00 12.12 -11.63
N PRO A 233 -5.39 12.29 -12.82
CA PRO A 233 -5.80 11.56 -14.02
C PRO A 233 -5.74 10.04 -13.80
N GLY A 234 -6.87 9.37 -13.98
CA GLY A 234 -7.03 7.92 -13.83
C GLY A 234 -7.43 7.42 -12.45
N PHE A 235 -7.48 8.28 -11.42
CA PHE A 235 -7.90 7.85 -10.08
C PHE A 235 -9.35 7.35 -10.03
N ALA A 236 -10.27 8.05 -10.71
CA ALA A 236 -11.66 7.62 -10.80
C ALA A 236 -11.81 6.22 -11.44
N SER A 237 -11.04 5.95 -12.50
CA SER A 237 -10.97 4.64 -13.16
C SER A 237 -10.39 3.56 -12.25
N LEU A 238 -9.38 3.88 -11.43
CA LEU A 238 -8.86 2.97 -10.43
C LEU A 238 -9.94 2.59 -9.41
N ILE A 239 -10.69 3.58 -8.89
CA ILE A 239 -11.81 3.34 -7.98
C ILE A 239 -12.89 2.47 -8.62
N SER A 240 -13.23 2.73 -9.89
CA SER A 240 -14.18 1.94 -10.69
C SER A 240 -13.77 0.46 -10.81
N LEU A 241 -12.49 0.21 -11.13
CA LEU A 241 -11.92 -1.14 -11.23
C LEU A 241 -11.95 -1.89 -9.89
N LEU A 242 -11.61 -1.21 -8.79
CA LEU A 242 -11.65 -1.80 -7.46
C LEU A 242 -13.08 -2.18 -7.04
N ARG A 243 -14.08 -1.34 -7.37
CA ARG A 243 -15.51 -1.63 -7.13
C ARG A 243 -16.01 -2.86 -7.89
N THR A 244 -15.52 -3.03 -9.12
CA THR A 244 -15.91 -4.17 -9.99
C THR A 244 -15.43 -5.50 -9.42
N GLY A 245 -14.38 -5.49 -8.58
CA GLY A 245 -14.04 -6.60 -7.70
C GLY A 245 -13.09 -7.65 -8.28
N SER A 246 -12.65 -7.54 -9.54
CA SER A 246 -11.59 -8.36 -10.12
C SER A 246 -10.19 -7.72 -10.02
N THR A 247 -10.12 -6.45 -9.59
CA THR A 247 -8.87 -5.70 -9.47
C THR A 247 -8.51 -5.45 -8.01
N TYR A 248 -7.23 -5.61 -7.68
CA TYR A 248 -6.59 -5.26 -6.41
C TYR A 248 -5.63 -4.09 -6.60
N VAL A 249 -5.30 -3.38 -5.52
CA VAL A 249 -4.26 -2.34 -5.51
C VAL A 249 -3.31 -2.55 -4.34
N LYS A 250 -2.01 -2.42 -4.61
CA LYS A 250 -0.97 -2.38 -3.57
C LYS A 250 -0.79 -0.96 -3.05
N VAL A 251 -0.99 -0.77 -1.75
CA VAL A 251 -0.55 0.43 -1.03
C VAL A 251 0.86 0.18 -0.52
N SER A 252 1.84 0.74 -1.23
CA SER A 252 3.26 0.42 -1.06
C SER A 252 4.15 1.51 -1.64
N ALA A 253 5.45 1.44 -1.33
CA ALA A 253 6.49 2.30 -1.88
C ALA A 253 6.20 3.83 -1.79
N PRO A 254 5.72 4.36 -0.65
CA PRO A 254 5.32 5.77 -0.55
C PRO A 254 6.45 6.75 -0.89
N TYR A 255 7.70 6.39 -0.57
CA TYR A 255 8.92 7.14 -0.87
C TYR A 255 9.18 7.35 -2.37
N ARG A 256 8.57 6.54 -3.23
CA ARG A 256 8.65 6.71 -4.70
C ARG A 256 7.67 7.75 -5.21
N LEU A 257 6.59 8.00 -4.47
CA LEU A 257 5.40 8.66 -4.98
C LEU A 257 5.25 10.07 -4.40
N SER A 258 5.36 10.20 -3.08
CA SER A 258 5.11 11.45 -2.38
C SER A 258 6.39 12.13 -1.91
N LYS A 259 6.39 13.46 -1.99
CA LYS A 259 7.39 14.33 -1.35
C LYS A 259 6.90 14.88 0.00
N ASP A 260 5.64 14.67 0.35
CA ASP A 260 5.10 15.07 1.65
C ASP A 260 5.53 14.05 2.70
N HIS A 261 6.33 14.47 3.68
CA HIS A 261 6.77 13.60 4.77
C HIS A 261 5.60 13.08 5.63
N GLN A 262 4.47 13.80 5.65
CA GLN A 262 3.25 13.32 6.29
C GLN A 262 2.42 12.41 5.38
N MET A 263 2.78 12.30 4.10
CA MET A 263 2.11 11.49 3.07
C MET A 263 0.62 11.84 2.92
N ARG A 264 0.18 13.09 3.18
CA ARG A 264 -1.26 13.44 3.24
C ARG A 264 -2.00 13.12 1.94
N ASP A 265 -1.31 13.22 0.82
CA ASP A 265 -1.76 12.81 -0.51
C ASP A 265 -2.08 11.30 -0.59
N LEU A 266 -1.12 10.45 -0.30
CA LEU A 266 -1.28 8.99 -0.29
C LEU A 266 -2.27 8.57 0.81
N ARG A 267 -2.25 9.24 1.96
CA ARG A 267 -3.20 9.00 3.05
C ARG A 267 -4.64 9.16 2.56
N ALA A 268 -4.94 10.24 1.82
CA ALA A 268 -6.25 10.45 1.21
C ALA A 268 -6.61 9.34 0.21
N MET A 269 -5.66 8.90 -0.64
CA MET A 269 -5.88 7.78 -1.56
C MET A 269 -6.20 6.47 -0.83
N VAL A 270 -5.44 6.10 0.21
CA VAL A 270 -5.70 4.86 0.98
C VAL A 270 -7.09 4.89 1.62
N ARG A 271 -7.51 6.04 2.18
CA ARG A 271 -8.85 6.18 2.78
C ARG A 271 -9.95 5.92 1.76
N GLU A 272 -9.84 6.48 0.56
CA GLU A 272 -10.80 6.24 -0.52
C GLU A 272 -10.80 4.76 -0.95
N PHE A 273 -9.63 4.14 -1.10
CA PHE A 273 -9.53 2.73 -1.46
C PHE A 273 -10.20 1.82 -0.42
N LEU A 274 -9.90 2.02 0.87
CA LEU A 274 -10.47 1.21 1.95
C LEU A 274 -11.96 1.47 2.16
N SER A 275 -12.43 2.71 1.96
CA SER A 275 -13.85 3.07 2.02
C SER A 275 -14.65 2.35 0.94
N VAL A 276 -14.12 2.31 -0.28
CA VAL A 276 -14.86 1.83 -1.45
C VAL A 276 -14.71 0.32 -1.68
N ALA A 277 -13.52 -0.22 -1.46
CA ALA A 277 -13.19 -1.60 -1.80
C ALA A 277 -12.25 -2.23 -0.75
N PRO A 278 -12.68 -2.35 0.53
CA PRO A 278 -11.83 -2.84 1.63
C PRO A 278 -11.29 -4.26 1.40
N LYS A 279 -11.93 -5.05 0.52
CA LYS A 279 -11.50 -6.40 0.14
C LYS A 279 -10.50 -6.44 -1.02
N ARG A 280 -10.04 -5.28 -1.50
CA ARG A 280 -9.18 -5.15 -2.71
C ARG A 280 -7.93 -4.31 -2.50
N VAL A 281 -7.67 -3.89 -1.26
CA VAL A 281 -6.48 -3.14 -0.89
C VAL A 281 -5.52 -4.07 -0.16
N ILE A 282 -4.26 -4.11 -0.59
CA ILE A 282 -3.22 -4.95 0.01
C ILE A 282 -2.00 -4.12 0.35
N TYR A 283 -1.38 -4.43 1.49
CA TYR A 283 -0.15 -3.79 1.96
C TYR A 283 1.10 -4.44 1.37
N ALA A 284 2.13 -3.64 1.09
CA ALA A 284 3.48 -4.14 0.82
C ALA A 284 4.56 -3.09 1.15
N THR A 285 5.77 -3.55 1.46
CA THR A 285 6.89 -2.67 1.83
C THR A 285 7.67 -2.17 0.62
N ASP A 286 7.68 -2.93 -0.48
CA ASP A 286 8.57 -2.72 -1.63
C ASP A 286 10.06 -2.81 -1.26
N TRP A 287 10.41 -3.62 -0.25
CA TRP A 287 11.80 -3.93 0.07
C TRP A 287 12.51 -4.55 -1.15
N PRO A 288 13.78 -4.22 -1.46
CA PRO A 288 14.75 -3.47 -0.67
C PRO A 288 14.78 -1.97 -0.98
N HIS A 289 13.66 -1.41 -1.44
CA HIS A 289 13.54 0.01 -1.76
C HIS A 289 14.50 0.43 -2.88
N THR A 290 14.60 -0.42 -3.91
CA THR A 290 15.54 -0.28 -5.03
C THR A 290 15.62 1.15 -5.56
N ARG A 291 16.86 1.66 -5.74
CA ARG A 291 17.21 3.05 -6.13
C ARG A 291 17.01 4.11 -5.04
N PHE A 292 16.60 3.73 -3.84
CA PHE A 292 16.51 4.59 -2.67
C PHE A 292 17.37 4.00 -1.54
N SER A 293 17.91 4.87 -0.68
CA SER A 293 18.78 4.47 0.42
C SER A 293 18.29 5.05 1.73
N GLY A 294 18.44 4.32 2.83
CA GLY A 294 18.04 4.79 4.16
C GLY A 294 16.53 4.97 4.34
N VAL A 295 15.72 4.29 3.52
CA VAL A 295 14.26 4.31 3.63
C VAL A 295 13.85 3.56 4.90
N ASP A 296 13.10 4.25 5.77
CA ASP A 296 12.35 3.64 6.86
C ASP A 296 10.88 3.53 6.44
N ILE A 297 10.38 2.30 6.28
CA ILE A 297 8.98 2.06 5.92
C ILE A 297 8.04 2.16 7.12
N SER A 298 8.58 2.13 8.34
CA SER A 298 7.80 2.04 9.59
C SER A 298 6.73 3.13 9.73
N PRO A 299 6.98 4.41 9.39
CA PRO A 299 5.95 5.45 9.48
C PRO A 299 4.75 5.21 8.57
N PHE A 300 4.96 4.58 7.41
CA PHE A 300 3.87 4.22 6.50
C PHE A 300 3.10 3.00 7.00
N THR A 301 3.80 2.00 7.53
CA THR A 301 3.18 0.83 8.18
C THR A 301 2.33 1.25 9.38
N GLU A 302 2.85 2.16 10.21
CA GLU A 302 2.13 2.77 11.34
C GLU A 302 0.83 3.41 10.87
N TYR A 303 0.89 4.22 9.81
CA TYR A 303 -0.30 4.84 9.23
C TYR A 303 -1.33 3.82 8.74
N CYS A 304 -0.91 2.75 8.06
CA CYS A 304 -1.80 1.68 7.63
C CYS A 304 -2.50 1.00 8.82
N LEU A 305 -1.80 0.81 9.95
CA LEU A 305 -2.40 0.30 11.18
C LEU A 305 -3.35 1.32 11.84
N GLU A 306 -2.99 2.60 11.88
CA GLU A 306 -3.85 3.69 12.40
C GLU A 306 -5.19 3.75 11.68
N LEU A 307 -5.20 3.59 10.35
CA LEU A 307 -6.43 3.54 9.55
C LEU A 307 -7.36 2.36 9.93
N CYS A 308 -6.79 1.28 10.44
CA CYS A 308 -7.52 0.08 10.84
C CYS A 308 -7.76 0.02 12.36
N ALA A 309 -7.37 1.04 13.13
CA ALA A 309 -7.34 0.97 14.59
C ALA A 309 -8.71 0.70 15.25
N HIS A 310 -9.79 1.06 14.56
CA HIS A 310 -11.17 0.85 15.02
C HIS A 310 -11.86 -0.34 14.34
N ASP A 311 -11.17 -1.03 13.43
CA ASP A 311 -11.69 -2.18 12.67
C ASP A 311 -10.60 -3.26 12.50
N PRO A 312 -10.53 -4.22 13.45
CA PRO A 312 -9.58 -5.33 13.36
C PRO A 312 -9.75 -6.19 12.10
N GLU A 313 -10.96 -6.30 11.55
CA GLU A 313 -11.19 -7.03 10.30
C GLU A 313 -10.56 -6.27 9.12
N LEU A 314 -10.56 -4.94 9.14
CA LEU A 314 -9.87 -4.15 8.12
C LEU A 314 -8.35 -4.35 8.16
N ALA A 315 -7.76 -4.47 9.36
CA ALA A 315 -6.34 -4.80 9.51
C ALA A 315 -6.03 -6.20 8.95
N GLU A 316 -6.83 -7.20 9.32
CA GLU A 316 -6.75 -8.56 8.76
C GLU A 316 -6.87 -8.57 7.23
N ARG A 317 -7.77 -7.75 6.68
CA ARG A 317 -7.97 -7.61 5.23
C ARG A 317 -6.75 -7.00 4.56
N LEU A 318 -6.29 -5.84 5.04
CA LEU A 318 -5.21 -5.07 4.45
C LEU A 318 -3.88 -5.80 4.49
N PHE A 319 -3.55 -6.44 5.61
CA PHE A 319 -2.25 -7.08 5.82
C PHE A 319 -2.22 -8.57 5.48
N ARG A 320 -3.36 -9.26 5.41
CA ARG A 320 -3.39 -10.72 5.23
C ARG A 320 -4.42 -11.22 4.21
N ARG A 321 -5.71 -11.16 4.55
CA ARG A 321 -6.77 -11.92 3.85
C ARG A 321 -6.92 -11.51 2.39
N ASN A 322 -6.75 -10.23 2.06
CA ASN A 322 -6.86 -9.80 0.67
C ASN A 322 -5.73 -10.37 -0.19
N THR A 323 -4.51 -10.48 0.35
CA THR A 323 -3.37 -11.12 -0.34
C THR A 323 -3.57 -12.63 -0.47
N GLU A 324 -4.04 -13.28 0.60
CA GLU A 324 -4.40 -14.71 0.57
C GLU A 324 -5.47 -15.00 -0.49
N GLU A 325 -6.56 -14.24 -0.49
CA GLU A 325 -7.63 -14.34 -1.47
C GLU A 325 -7.08 -14.11 -2.88
N MET A 326 -6.37 -12.99 -3.12
CA MET A 326 -5.79 -12.63 -4.42
C MET A 326 -4.89 -13.73 -4.99
N LEU A 327 -4.04 -14.34 -4.16
CA LEU A 327 -3.05 -15.34 -4.60
C LEU A 327 -3.57 -16.78 -4.51
N GLY A 328 -4.81 -17.00 -4.05
CA GLY A 328 -5.37 -18.33 -3.87
C GLY A 328 -4.62 -19.15 -2.81
N VAL A 329 -4.17 -18.51 -1.73
CA VAL A 329 -3.62 -19.20 -0.57
C VAL A 329 -4.78 -19.91 0.12
N ALA A 330 -4.72 -21.24 0.24
CA ALA A 330 -5.69 -21.98 1.02
C ALA A 330 -5.59 -21.54 2.49
N ALA A 331 -6.71 -21.21 3.12
CA ALA A 331 -6.74 -20.89 4.54
C ALA A 331 -6.09 -22.05 5.32
N ALA A 332 -5.14 -21.73 6.21
CA ALA A 332 -4.65 -22.69 7.19
C ALA A 332 -5.87 -23.18 7.99
N ARG A 333 -6.18 -24.47 7.89
CA ARG A 333 -7.27 -25.11 8.64
C ARG A 333 -6.89 -25.28 10.10
#